data_AF-A0A2N2FCM6-F1
#
_entry.id   AF-A0A2N2FCM6-F1
#
_cell.length_a   1.000
_cell.length_b   1.000
_cell.length_c   1.000
_cell.angle_alpha   90.00
_cell.angle_beta   90.00
_cell.angle_gamma   90.00
#
_symmetry.space_group_name_H-M   'P 1'
#
loop_
_entity.id
_entity.type
_entity.pdbx_description
1 polymer ?
#
loop_
_entity_poly.entity_id
_entity_poly.type
_entity_poly.pdbx_seq_one_letter_code
_entity_poly.pdbx_strand_id
1 'polypeptide(L)' 'MAATLRKSLKTIEDYKVTNPIYTDLLDILAEILILREEYRKNMTSPIFSVEEKLIPGKMEGGLPL' A
#
# COMPACT_ATOMS: atom_id res chain seq x y z
N MET A 1 -2.72 2.16 8.79
CA MET A 1 -1.77 2.21 7.65
C MET A 1 -1.00 3.51 7.54
N ALA A 2 -1.54 4.64 8.04
CA ALA A 2 -0.80 5.91 8.14
C ALA A 2 0.64 5.80 8.70
N ALA A 3 0.87 4.99 9.74
CA ALA A 3 2.22 4.74 10.28
C ALA A 3 3.16 4.06 9.26
N THR A 4 2.63 3.17 8.44
CA THR A 4 3.35 2.49 7.36
C THR A 4 3.69 3.45 6.23
N LEU A 5 2.76 4.31 5.81
CA LEU A 5 3.00 5.32 4.77
C LEU A 5 4.15 6.26 5.17
N ARG A 6 4.11 6.82 6.39
CA ARG A 6 5.15 7.72 6.87
C ARG A 6 6.53 7.06 6.87
N LYS A 7 6.61 5.79 7.27
CA LYS A 7 7.86 5.02 7.24
C LYS A 7 8.36 4.83 5.80
N SER A 8 7.48 4.44 4.87
CA SER A 8 7.83 4.26 3.47
C SER A 8 8.32 5.55 2.80
N LEU A 9 7.65 6.69 3.04
CA LEU A 9 8.08 7.98 2.50
C LEU A 9 9.45 8.40 3.03
N LYS A 10 9.70 8.18 4.34
CA LYS A 10 11.02 8.42 4.91
C LYS A 10 12.09 7.56 4.25
N THR A 11 11.81 6.27 4.06
CA THR A 11 12.73 5.37 3.35
C THR A 11 13.00 5.85 1.93
N ILE A 12 11.99 6.32 1.20
CA ILE A 12 12.17 6.90 -0.15
C ILE A 12 13.14 8.09 -0.12
N GLU A 13 12.96 9.03 0.81
CA GLU A 13 13.87 10.19 0.95
C GLU A 13 15.31 9.75 1.28
N ASP A 14 15.48 8.78 2.18
CA ASP A 14 16.81 8.21 2.50
C ASP A 14 17.46 7.58 1.24
N TYR A 15 16.67 6.94 0.38
CA TYR A 15 17.15 6.37 -0.89
C TYR A 15 17.49 7.41 -1.95
N LYS A 16 16.75 8.52 -2.03
CA LYS A 16 17.07 9.63 -2.96
C LYS A 16 18.44 10.22 -2.65
N VAL A 17 18.77 10.38 -1.36
CA VAL A 17 20.07 10.90 -0.92
C VAL A 17 21.21 9.95 -1.31
N THR A 18 21.00 8.64 -1.15
CA THR A 18 22.05 7.63 -1.41
C THR A 18 22.17 7.25 -2.88
N ASN A 19 21.09 7.39 -3.67
CA ASN A 19 21.04 7.02 -5.08
C ASN A 19 20.32 8.10 -5.92
N PRO A 20 20.98 9.24 -6.19
CA PRO A 20 20.33 10.39 -6.84
C PRO A 20 19.78 10.08 -8.25
N ILE A 21 20.35 9.09 -8.95
CA ILE A 21 19.91 8.66 -10.30
C ILE A 21 18.47 8.15 -10.35
N TYR A 22 17.88 7.79 -9.20
CA TYR A 22 16.50 7.29 -9.12
C TYR A 22 15.52 8.33 -8.58
N THR A 23 15.94 9.59 -8.39
CA THR A 23 15.13 10.64 -7.75
C THR A 23 13.74 10.76 -8.37
N ASP A 24 13.67 10.93 -9.69
CA ASP A 24 12.39 11.10 -10.39
C ASP A 24 11.47 9.87 -10.23
N LEU A 25 12.04 8.66 -10.30
CA LEU A 25 11.29 7.42 -10.12
C LEU A 25 10.76 7.30 -8.68
N LEU A 26 11.59 7.66 -7.71
CA LEU A 26 11.27 7.62 -6.29
C LEU A 26 10.22 8.66 -5.92
N ASP A 27 10.24 9.83 -6.55
CA ASP A 27 9.22 10.87 -6.39
C ASP A 27 7.85 10.41 -6.92
N ILE A 28 7.82 9.79 -8.11
CA ILE A 28 6.60 9.18 -8.66
C ILE A 28 6.04 8.11 -7.70
N LEU A 29 6.91 7.27 -7.14
CA LEU A 29 6.49 6.25 -6.19
C LEU A 29 5.90 6.86 -4.91
N ALA A 30 6.51 7.93 -4.38
CA ALA A 30 6.01 8.64 -3.22
C ALA A 30 4.60 9.20 -3.47
N GLU A 31 4.39 9.83 -4.62
CA GLU A 31 3.10 10.40 -5.02
C GLU A 31 2.01 9.31 -5.14
N ILE A 32 2.31 8.18 -5.80
CA ILE A 32 1.38 7.04 -5.90
C ILE A 32 0.98 6.53 -4.51
N LEU A 33 1.94 6.43 -3.58
CA LEU A 33 1.65 5.95 -2.22
C LEU A 33 0.75 6.92 -1.44
N ILE A 34 0.92 8.22 -1.62
CA ILE A 34 0.06 9.25 -1.03
C ILE A 34 -1.35 9.14 -1.60
N LEU A 35 -1.49 9.15 -2.93
CA LEU A 35 -2.78 9.03 -3.61
C LEU A 35 -3.53 7.75 -3.21
N ARG A 36 -2.81 6.63 -3.07
CA ARG A 36 -3.40 5.37 -2.62
C ARG A 36 -3.94 5.43 -1.19
N GLU A 37 -3.22 6.09 -0.26
CA GLU A 37 -3.70 6.24 1.11
C GLU A 37 -4.90 7.18 1.17
N GLU A 38 -4.91 8.27 0.39
CA GLU A 38 -6.08 9.16 0.27
C GLU A 38 -7.29 8.41 -0.26
N TYR A 39 -7.12 7.66 -1.35
CA TYR A 39 -8.17 6.81 -1.90
C TYR A 39 -8.71 5.84 -0.83
N ARG A 40 -7.83 5.18 -0.08
CA ARG A 40 -8.23 4.26 1.00
C ARG A 40 -8.98 4.96 2.14
N LYS A 41 -8.58 6.16 2.54
CA LYS A 41 -9.27 6.94 3.58
C LYS A 41 -10.68 7.34 3.17
N ASN A 42 -10.88 7.62 1.88
CA ASN A 42 -12.16 8.03 1.32
C ASN A 42 -13.03 6.84 0.89
N MET A 43 -12.53 5.62 1.02
CA MET A 43 -13.21 4.40 0.58
C MET A 43 -14.33 4.04 1.55
N THR A 44 -15.58 4.12 1.10
CA THR A 44 -16.78 3.82 1.91
C THR A 44 -17.27 2.38 1.77
N SER A 45 -16.82 1.67 0.73
CA SER A 45 -17.15 0.26 0.47
C SER A 45 -15.93 -0.52 0.00
N PRO A 46 -15.81 -1.82 0.34
CA PRO A 46 -14.70 -2.66 -0.11
C PRO A 46 -14.73 -2.86 -1.64
N ILE A 47 -13.58 -2.70 -2.30
CA ILE A 47 -13.43 -2.91 -3.77
C ILE A 47 -13.67 -4.38 -4.14
N PHE A 48 -13.22 -5.30 -3.28
CA PHE A 48 -13.48 -6.73 -3.39
C PHE A 48 -14.28 -7.16 -2.16
N SER A 49 -15.55 -7.50 -2.37
CA SER A 49 -16.35 -8.15 -1.35
C SER A 49 -15.91 -9.60 -1.25
N VAL A 50 -15.40 -9.99 -0.09
CA VAL A 50 -15.14 -11.40 0.23
C VAL A 50 -16.47 -12.00 0.68
N GLU A 51 -16.88 -13.08 0.03
CA GLU A 51 -18.05 -13.83 0.48
C GLU A 51 -17.70 -14.54 1.80
N GLU A 52 -18.25 -14.06 2.92
CA GLU A 52 -17.83 -14.47 4.27
C GLU A 52 -17.92 -15.98 4.49
N LYS A 53 -18.90 -16.63 3.86
CA LYS A 53 -19.10 -18.09 3.90
C LYS A 53 -17.90 -18.90 3.35
N LEU A 54 -17.05 -18.27 2.54
CA LEU A 54 -15.87 -18.89 1.93
C LEU A 54 -14.58 -18.69 2.76
N ILE A 55 -14.59 -17.81 3.77
CA ILE A 55 -13.40 -17.50 4.59
C ILE A 55 -12.87 -18.75 5.31
N PRO A 56 -13.70 -19.55 6.02
CA PRO A 56 -13.19 -20.72 6.75
C PRO A 56 -12.51 -21.74 5.82
N GLY A 57 -13.16 -22.08 4.69
CA GLY A 57 -12.61 -23.05 3.73
C GLY A 57 -11.34 -22.55 3.03
N LYS A 58 -11.22 -21.24 2.76
CA LYS A 58 -9.97 -20.66 2.24
C LYS A 58 -8.83 -20.76 3.25
N MET A 59 -9.11 -20.44 4.51
CA MET A 59 -8.13 -20.51 5.60
C MET A 59 -7.67 -21.95 5.86
N GLU A 60 -8.59 -22.92 5.87
CA GLU A 60 -8.28 -24.34 6.00
C GLU A 60 -7.46 -24.87 4.81
N GLY A 61 -7.78 -24.42 3.60
CA GLY A 61 -7.06 -24.78 2.38
C GLY A 61 -5.74 -24.03 2.15
N GLY A 62 -5.34 -23.12 3.05
CA GLY A 62 -4.14 -22.31 2.91
C GLY A 62 -4.20 -21.30 1.75
N LEU A 63 -5.39 -20.97 1.27
CA LEU A 63 -5.60 -20.00 0.19
C LEU A 63 -5.59 -18.57 0.76
N PRO A 64 -5.00 -17.60 0.03
CA PRO A 64 -5.03 -16.21 0.45
C PRO A 64 -6.46 -15.66 0.49
N LEU A 65 -6.72 -14.82 1.51
CA LEU A 65 -7.98 -14.09 1.70
C LEU A 65 -8.05 -12.86 0.79
#